data_AF-A0A1B7TJZ5-F1
#
_entry.id   AF-A0A1B7TJZ5-F1
#
_cell.length_a   1.000
_cell.length_b   1.000
_cell.length_c   1.000
_cell.angle_alpha   90.00
_cell.angle_beta   90.00
_cell.angle_gamma   90.00
#
_symmetry.space_group_name_H-M   'P 1'
#
loop_
_entity.id
_entity.type
_entity.pdbx_description
1 polymer ?
#
loop_
_entity_poly.entity_id
_entity_poly.type
_entity_poly.pdbx_seq_one_letter_code
_entity_poly.pdbx_strand_id
1 'polypeptide(L)'
;MSLSDDEPIVTGKTAGKSENTESKINRNKKGFSAYTNSYNPKSCYITVGSTVAYKPKLTSNGGSMKRKIPDDMADWFQCIVLKILNDDGTRFEIQDIEAAESGLDTSIYRCNSREIIHIPLAKEAAAKHQVLKNYPTGIKCLGKYPDTTTFYPAVVIGKRMVNNIWYSVLRFDGEEEINKETLVERQYVLLFPKK
;
A
#
# COMPACT_ATOMS: atom_id res chain seq x y z
N MET A 1 3.85 81.25 18.68
CA MET A 1 3.01 80.04 18.67
C MET A 1 3.87 78.94 18.04
N SER A 2 4.55 78.15 18.89
CA SER A 2 4.21 76.75 19.25
C SER A 2 4.68 75.78 18.16
N LEU A 3 5.37 74.66 18.38
CA LEU A 3 5.88 73.89 19.52
C LEU A 3 6.93 72.94 18.88
N SER A 4 7.90 72.48 19.68
CA SER A 4 8.80 71.34 19.38
C SER A 4 8.01 70.05 19.11
N ASP A 5 8.63 69.06 18.44
CA ASP A 5 8.79 67.69 18.97
C ASP A 5 9.41 66.71 17.94
N ASP A 6 10.15 65.75 18.51
CA ASP A 6 11.02 64.71 17.96
C ASP A 6 10.30 63.44 17.42
N GLU A 7 11.04 62.70 16.57
CA GLU A 7 11.08 61.22 16.37
C GLU A 7 9.89 60.47 15.69
N PRO A 8 10.05 59.21 15.16
CA PRO A 8 11.25 58.36 15.09
C PRO A 8 11.59 57.71 13.73
N ILE A 9 12.82 57.17 13.69
CA ILE A 9 13.31 56.13 12.76
C ILE A 9 12.64 54.79 13.09
N VAL A 10 12.06 54.10 12.08
CA VAL A 10 11.75 52.66 12.18
C VAL A 10 12.60 51.87 11.19
N THR A 11 13.55 51.17 11.78
CA THR A 11 14.33 50.08 11.20
C THR A 11 13.49 48.80 11.02
N GLY A 12 13.67 48.14 9.88
CA GLY A 12 13.65 46.68 9.77
C GLY A 12 12.28 45.99 9.67
N LYS A 13 12.04 45.29 8.55
CA LYS A 13 12.27 43.84 8.47
C LYS A 13 11.92 43.33 7.07
N THR A 14 12.95 42.73 6.49
CA THR A 14 12.96 41.84 5.34
C THR A 14 12.01 40.66 5.51
N ALA A 15 11.45 40.23 4.36
CA ALA A 15 11.16 38.84 4.00
C ALA A 15 10.22 38.04 4.92
N GLY A 16 8.91 38.18 4.68
CA GLY A 16 7.97 37.07 4.86
C GLY A 16 8.07 36.11 3.68
N LYS A 17 9.17 35.35 3.61
CA LYS A 17 9.28 34.23 2.66
C LYS A 17 8.32 33.15 3.19
N SER A 18 7.22 32.94 2.48
CA SER A 18 6.34 31.80 2.71
C SER A 18 7.21 30.55 2.63
N GLU A 19 7.50 29.94 3.78
CA GLU A 19 8.25 28.69 3.85
C GLU A 19 7.35 27.59 3.30
N ASN A 20 7.49 27.39 1.99
CA ASN A 20 7.09 26.17 1.34
C ASN A 20 7.96 25.05 1.93
N THR A 21 7.53 24.45 3.04
CA THR A 21 8.13 23.22 3.56
C THR A 21 7.81 22.09 2.58
N GLU A 22 8.50 22.07 1.45
CA GLU A 22 8.79 20.84 0.72
C GLU A 22 9.63 19.99 1.67
N SER A 23 8.95 19.19 2.48
CA SER A 23 9.58 18.14 3.26
C SER A 23 10.39 17.30 2.29
N LYS A 24 11.73 17.42 2.33
CA LYS A 24 12.64 16.62 1.51
C LYS A 24 12.22 15.16 1.64
N ILE A 25 11.60 14.60 0.60
CA ILE A 25 11.16 13.20 0.58
C ILE A 25 12.44 12.38 0.67
N ASN A 26 12.72 11.84 1.85
CA ASN A 26 13.87 10.98 2.05
C ASN A 26 13.59 9.64 1.37
N ARG A 27 13.97 9.54 0.10
CA ARG A 27 13.78 8.35 -0.76
C ARG A 27 14.52 7.11 -0.26
N ASN A 28 15.41 7.25 0.72
CA ASN A 28 16.18 6.14 1.29
C ASN A 28 15.49 5.49 2.50
N LYS A 29 14.35 6.02 2.98
CA LYS A 29 13.60 5.38 4.07
C LYS A 29 13.08 4.01 3.63
N LYS A 30 13.23 3.02 4.52
CA LYS A 30 12.75 1.66 4.33
C LYS A 30 11.57 1.41 5.25
N GLY A 31 10.50 0.87 4.69
CA GLY A 31 9.28 0.53 5.40
C GLY A 31 9.07 -0.97 5.49
N PHE A 32 8.31 -1.38 6.50
CA PHE A 32 8.04 -2.78 6.80
C PHE A 32 6.55 -3.00 7.09
N SER A 33 5.99 -4.00 6.42
CA SER A 33 4.71 -4.59 6.81
C SER A 33 4.92 -5.51 8.02
N ALA A 34 3.93 -5.58 8.90
CA ALA A 34 3.88 -6.58 9.95
C ALA A 34 3.72 -8.00 9.39
N TYR A 35 3.22 -8.10 8.15
CA TYR A 35 3.03 -9.36 7.45
C TYR A 35 4.25 -9.68 6.59
N THR A 36 5.04 -10.63 7.06
CA THR A 36 6.21 -11.15 6.34
C THR A 36 6.05 -12.65 6.11
N ASN A 37 6.71 -13.17 5.07
CA ASN A 37 6.73 -14.61 4.79
C ASN A 37 8.02 -15.00 4.07
N SER A 38 8.26 -16.30 3.93
CA SER A 38 9.43 -16.85 3.24
C SER A 38 9.29 -16.94 1.71
N TYR A 39 8.10 -16.62 1.18
CA TYR A 39 7.76 -16.64 -0.25
C TYR A 39 8.09 -15.33 -0.96
N ASN A 40 8.08 -14.22 -0.22
CA ASN A 40 8.51 -12.91 -0.66
C ASN A 40 9.96 -12.67 -0.20
N PRO A 41 10.83 -12.06 -1.01
CA PRO A 41 12.22 -11.86 -0.62
C PRO A 41 12.36 -10.89 0.56
N LYS A 42 13.16 -11.26 1.58
CA LYS A 42 13.37 -10.44 2.79
C LYS A 42 14.03 -9.07 2.51
N SER A 43 14.76 -8.96 1.41
CA SER A 43 15.38 -7.70 0.96
C SER A 43 14.40 -6.78 0.22
N CYS A 44 13.18 -7.21 -0.05
CA CYS A 44 12.12 -6.36 -0.58
C CYS A 44 11.42 -5.61 0.57
N TYR A 45 12.03 -4.50 1.00
CA TYR A 45 11.40 -3.51 1.87
C TYR A 45 10.52 -2.56 1.06
N ILE A 46 9.56 -1.94 1.74
CA ILE A 46 8.65 -0.93 1.16
C ILE A 46 9.43 0.38 1.02
N THR A 47 9.33 1.03 -0.13
CA THR A 47 9.86 2.37 -0.39
C THR A 47 8.77 3.29 -0.93
N VAL A 48 9.05 4.59 -1.02
CA VAL A 48 8.22 5.50 -1.82
C VAL A 48 8.13 4.98 -3.25
N GLY A 49 6.90 4.90 -3.78
CA GLY A 49 6.59 4.32 -5.09
C GLY A 49 6.33 2.81 -5.08
N SER A 50 6.58 2.09 -3.98
CA SER A 50 6.24 0.67 -3.89
C SER A 50 4.72 0.46 -3.95
N THR A 51 4.32 -0.64 -4.58
CA THR A 51 2.94 -1.10 -4.61
C THR A 51 2.62 -1.95 -3.38
N VAL A 52 1.45 -1.75 -2.79
CA VAL A 52 1.01 -2.43 -1.57
C VAL A 52 -0.46 -2.79 -1.63
N ALA A 53 -0.87 -3.81 -0.90
CA ALA A 53 -2.28 -4.05 -0.61
C ALA A 53 -2.61 -3.37 0.73
N TYR A 54 -3.67 -2.57 0.77
CA TYR A 54 -4.13 -1.84 1.94
C TYR A 54 -5.51 -2.32 2.38
N LYS A 55 -5.67 -2.55 3.68
CA LYS A 55 -6.95 -2.82 4.32
C LYS A 55 -7.46 -1.56 5.02
N PRO A 56 -8.52 -0.91 4.52
CA PRO A 56 -9.16 0.17 5.24
C PRO A 56 -9.66 -0.31 6.60
N LYS A 57 -9.36 0.46 7.65
CA LYS A 57 -10.22 0.43 8.82
C LYS A 57 -11.50 1.16 8.43
N LEU A 58 -12.65 0.50 8.52
CA LEU A 58 -13.92 1.19 8.40
C LEU A 58 -14.09 2.12 9.60
N THR A 59 -13.53 3.33 9.54
CA THR A 59 -13.66 4.37 10.56
C THR A 59 -14.67 5.40 10.11
N SER A 60 -15.92 5.17 10.51
CA SER A 60 -16.95 6.13 10.96
C SER A 60 -17.23 7.47 10.27
N ASN A 61 -16.62 7.85 9.15
CA ASN A 61 -17.02 9.04 8.38
C ASN A 61 -17.49 8.60 6.96
N GLY A 62 -18.65 7.97 6.78
CA GLY A 62 -19.86 8.07 7.58
C GLY A 62 -20.57 6.75 7.79
N GLY A 63 -20.46 6.24 9.00
CA GLY A 63 -21.12 5.01 9.45
C GLY A 63 -20.14 4.13 10.19
N SER A 64 -20.03 4.32 11.50
CA SER A 64 -19.33 3.39 12.38
C SER A 64 -19.91 1.99 12.21
N MET A 65 -19.22 1.09 11.50
CA MET A 65 -19.35 -0.30 11.95
C MET A 65 -18.55 -0.37 13.24
N LYS A 66 -19.25 -0.34 14.39
CA LYS A 66 -18.68 -0.62 15.72
C LYS A 66 -18.04 -2.02 15.81
N ARG A 67 -18.05 -2.79 14.72
CA ARG A 67 -17.52 -4.15 14.63
C ARG A 67 -16.41 -4.17 13.58
N LYS A 68 -15.27 -4.73 13.97
CA LYS A 68 -14.18 -5.10 13.04
C LYS A 68 -14.79 -6.00 11.96
N ILE A 69 -14.64 -5.63 10.68
CA ILE A 69 -14.99 -6.52 9.56
C ILE A 69 -14.12 -7.78 9.72
N PRO A 70 -14.73 -8.98 9.76
CA PRO A 70 -13.99 -10.24 9.78
C PRO A 70 -12.88 -10.24 8.73
N ASP A 71 -11.72 -10.81 9.04
CA ASP A 71 -10.54 -10.69 8.16
C ASP A 71 -10.75 -11.39 6.80
N ASP A 72 -11.68 -12.33 6.75
CA ASP A 72 -12.21 -13.07 5.60
C ASP A 72 -13.30 -12.33 4.80
N MET A 73 -13.77 -11.17 5.28
CA MET A 73 -14.77 -10.33 4.58
C MET A 73 -14.23 -8.94 4.26
N ALA A 74 -12.94 -8.69 4.50
CA ALA A 74 -12.34 -7.38 4.31
C ALA A 74 -11.71 -7.29 2.93
N ASP A 75 -12.12 -6.28 2.17
CA ASP A 75 -11.50 -5.93 0.90
C ASP A 75 -10.15 -5.26 1.13
N TRP A 76 -9.17 -5.67 0.34
CA TRP A 76 -7.84 -5.09 0.32
C TRP A 76 -7.61 -4.41 -1.03
N PHE A 77 -7.24 -3.14 -1.04
CA PHE A 77 -7.09 -2.34 -2.27
C PHE A 77 -5.61 -2.19 -2.63
N GLN A 78 -5.32 -2.18 -3.93
CA GLN A 78 -3.98 -1.90 -4.44
C GLN A 78 -3.70 -0.40 -4.31
N CYS A 79 -2.60 -0.05 -3.65
CA CYS A 79 -2.21 1.32 -3.43
C CYS A 79 -0.72 1.53 -3.77
N ILE A 80 -0.35 2.80 -3.94
CA ILE A 80 1.03 3.25 -4.10
C ILE A 80 1.46 3.99 -2.85
N VAL A 81 2.67 3.72 -2.37
CA VAL A 81 3.24 4.42 -1.20
C VAL A 81 3.75 5.80 -1.61
N LEU A 82 3.16 6.84 -1.02
CA LEU A 82 3.57 8.23 -1.23
C LEU A 82 4.68 8.64 -0.25
N LYS A 83 4.53 8.27 1.03
CA LYS A 83 5.49 8.63 2.09
C LYS A 83 5.61 7.56 3.17
N ILE A 84 6.79 7.50 3.78
CA ILE A 84 7.04 6.77 5.03
C ILE A 84 7.14 7.81 6.15
N LEU A 85 6.19 7.77 7.09
CA LEU A 85 5.89 8.88 8.01
C LEU A 85 6.74 8.89 9.28
N ASN A 86 7.35 7.78 9.64
CA ASN A 86 8.18 7.63 10.84
C ASN A 86 9.49 6.91 10.54
N ASP A 87 10.45 7.02 11.46
CA ASP A 87 11.82 6.54 11.26
C ASP A 87 11.97 5.03 11.42
N ASP A 88 11.04 4.39 12.14
CA ASP A 88 10.97 2.93 12.27
C ASP A 88 10.40 2.24 11.00
N GLY A 89 9.88 3.01 10.04
CA GLY A 89 9.31 2.47 8.80
C GLY A 89 7.97 1.76 8.96
N THR A 90 7.16 2.09 9.98
CA THR A 90 5.90 1.37 10.27
C THR A 90 4.63 2.16 9.97
N ARG A 91 4.72 3.43 9.58
CA ARG A 91 3.57 4.29 9.21
C ARG A 91 3.74 4.88 7.82
N PHE A 92 2.66 4.90 7.06
CA PHE A 92 2.67 5.22 5.64
C PHE A 92 1.57 6.21 5.28
N GLU A 93 1.84 7.02 4.26
CA GLU A 93 0.84 7.73 3.44
C GLU A 93 0.79 7.02 2.09
N ILE A 94 -0.39 6.62 1.67
CA ILE A 94 -0.63 5.82 0.47
C ILE A 94 -1.77 6.41 -0.35
N GLN A 95 -1.84 6.08 -1.63
CA GLN A 95 -2.94 6.46 -2.51
C GLN A 95 -3.48 5.24 -3.23
N ASP A 96 -4.80 5.12 -3.30
CA ASP A 96 -5.47 4.13 -4.15
C ASP A 96 -5.04 4.29 -5.62
N ILE A 97 -4.67 3.19 -6.28
CA ILE A 97 -4.20 3.25 -7.67
C ILE A 97 -5.32 3.67 -8.64
N GLU A 98 -6.59 3.33 -8.38
CA GLU A 98 -7.71 3.74 -9.25
C GLU A 98 -7.94 5.26 -9.18
N ALA A 99 -7.80 5.83 -7.98
CA ALA A 99 -7.89 7.28 -7.79
C ALA A 99 -6.68 8.01 -8.40
N ALA A 100 -5.49 7.43 -8.27
CA ALA A 100 -4.26 7.97 -8.88
C ALA A 100 -4.35 8.00 -10.41
N GLU A 101 -4.90 6.96 -11.04
CA GLU A 101 -5.12 6.90 -12.50
C GLU A 101 -6.17 7.92 -12.97
N SER A 102 -7.17 8.22 -12.13
CA SER A 102 -8.25 9.17 -12.44
C SER A 102 -7.87 10.64 -12.16
N GLY A 103 -6.69 10.91 -11.59
CA GLY A 103 -6.23 12.26 -11.25
C GLY A 103 -6.98 12.92 -10.10
N LEU A 104 -7.70 12.14 -9.29
CA LEU A 104 -8.42 12.62 -8.12
C LEU A 104 -7.61 12.34 -6.85
N ASP A 105 -7.32 13.39 -6.08
CA ASP A 105 -6.67 13.29 -4.76
C ASP A 105 -7.60 12.75 -3.65
N THR A 106 -8.76 12.20 -4.02
CA THR A 106 -9.84 11.85 -3.07
C THR A 106 -9.62 10.54 -2.29
N SER A 107 -8.48 9.88 -2.44
CA SER A 107 -8.22 8.56 -1.83
C SER A 107 -6.79 8.42 -1.27
N ILE A 108 -6.29 9.46 -0.59
CA ILE A 108 -5.03 9.38 0.18
C ILE A 108 -5.35 8.88 1.59
N TYR A 109 -4.70 7.79 2.00
CA TYR A 109 -4.89 7.17 3.30
C TYR A 109 -3.60 7.20 4.13
N ARG A 110 -3.77 7.22 5.45
CA ARG A 110 -2.68 6.97 6.40
C ARG A 110 -2.90 5.65 7.10
N CYS A 111 -1.89 4.80 7.10
CA CYS A 111 -1.98 3.46 7.68
C CYS A 111 -0.71 3.07 8.43
N ASN A 112 -0.78 1.99 9.20
CA ASN A 112 0.36 1.36 9.87
C ASN A 112 0.70 -0.01 9.24
N SER A 113 1.80 -0.60 9.72
CA SER A 113 2.34 -1.87 9.24
C SER A 113 1.37 -3.07 9.30
N ARG A 114 0.30 -3.03 10.11
CA ARG A 114 -0.72 -4.10 10.20
C ARG A 114 -1.91 -3.91 9.24
N GLU A 115 -1.94 -2.82 8.50
CA GLU A 115 -2.99 -2.50 7.52
C GLU A 115 -2.48 -2.59 6.09
N ILE A 116 -1.22 -2.95 5.89
CA ILE A 116 -0.54 -2.91 4.60
C ILE A 116 0.26 -4.19 4.39
N ILE A 117 0.28 -4.72 3.16
CA ILE A 117 1.13 -5.83 2.74
C ILE A 117 1.92 -5.39 1.52
N HIS A 118 3.24 -5.62 1.54
CA HIS A 118 4.08 -5.31 0.38
C HIS A 118 3.74 -6.23 -0.79
N ILE A 119 3.57 -5.66 -1.99
CA ILE A 119 3.45 -6.39 -3.25
C ILE A 119 4.81 -6.26 -3.96
N PRO A 120 5.77 -7.18 -3.73
CA PRO A 120 7.06 -7.12 -4.39
C PRO A 120 6.86 -7.47 -5.87
N LEU A 121 6.99 -6.48 -6.75
CA LEU A 121 6.84 -6.73 -8.18
C LEU A 121 7.95 -7.65 -8.67
N ALA A 122 7.68 -8.47 -9.67
CA ALA A 122 8.66 -9.41 -10.22
C ALA A 122 9.95 -8.68 -10.66
N LYS A 123 9.82 -7.47 -11.22
CA LYS A 123 10.94 -6.60 -11.58
C LYS A 123 11.76 -6.14 -10.37
N GLU A 124 11.12 -5.80 -9.27
CA GLU A 124 11.80 -5.38 -8.03
C GLU A 124 12.58 -6.53 -7.40
N ALA A 125 11.99 -7.73 -7.40
CA ALA A 125 12.69 -8.93 -6.96
C ALA A 125 13.88 -9.26 -7.88
N ALA A 126 13.69 -9.19 -9.20
CA ALA A 126 14.74 -9.45 -10.18
C ALA A 126 15.90 -8.44 -10.08
N ALA A 127 15.61 -7.16 -9.84
CA ALA A 127 16.63 -6.12 -9.61
C ALA A 127 17.52 -6.41 -8.39
N LYS A 128 17.06 -7.26 -7.47
CA LYS A 128 17.81 -7.74 -6.30
C LYS A 128 18.35 -9.17 -6.48
N HIS A 129 18.38 -9.67 -7.73
CA HIS A 129 18.77 -11.03 -8.08
C HIS A 129 17.96 -12.11 -7.35
N GLN A 130 16.66 -11.87 -7.16
CA GLN A 130 15.75 -12.74 -6.43
C GLN A 130 14.53 -13.11 -7.27
N VAL A 131 13.88 -14.20 -6.87
CA VAL A 131 12.66 -14.71 -7.51
C VAL A 131 11.57 -14.89 -6.44
N LEU A 132 10.34 -14.55 -6.80
CA LEU A 132 9.17 -14.81 -5.95
C LEU A 132 8.93 -16.32 -5.89
N LYS A 133 8.90 -16.91 -4.69
CA LYS A 133 8.64 -18.35 -4.56
C LYS A 133 7.15 -18.60 -4.68
N ASN A 134 6.77 -19.60 -5.47
CA ASN A 134 5.37 -20.01 -5.60
C ASN A 134 4.80 -20.49 -4.26
N TYR A 135 3.53 -20.16 -4.02
CA TYR A 135 2.80 -20.69 -2.88
C TYR A 135 2.41 -22.16 -3.12
N PRO A 136 2.43 -23.02 -2.09
CA PRO A 136 1.98 -24.38 -2.21
C PRO A 136 0.46 -24.47 -2.35
N THR A 137 -0.02 -25.54 -2.99
CA THR A 137 -1.46 -25.84 -3.09
C THR A 137 -2.07 -26.04 -1.70
N GLY A 138 -3.33 -25.65 -1.54
CA GLY A 138 -4.12 -25.78 -0.32
C GLY A 138 -3.99 -24.61 0.65
N ILE A 139 -3.09 -23.65 0.41
CA ILE A 139 -2.97 -22.51 1.32
C ILE A 139 -4.05 -21.46 1.08
N LYS A 140 -4.45 -20.79 2.16
CA LYS A 140 -5.22 -19.56 2.11
C LYS A 140 -4.33 -18.39 1.75
N CYS A 141 -4.77 -17.56 0.81
CA CYS A 141 -4.09 -16.35 0.36
C CYS A 141 -5.08 -15.20 0.14
N LEU A 142 -4.52 -14.01 -0.12
CA LEU A 142 -5.23 -12.93 -0.80
C LEU A 142 -4.78 -12.92 -2.27
N GLY A 143 -5.70 -12.90 -3.22
CA GLY A 143 -5.39 -12.81 -4.65
C GLY A 143 -6.05 -11.59 -5.27
N LYS A 144 -5.35 -10.88 -6.17
CA LYS A 144 -5.99 -9.81 -6.96
C LYS A 144 -6.99 -10.42 -7.93
N TYR A 145 -8.24 -9.96 -7.90
CA TYR A 145 -9.24 -10.43 -8.84
C TYR A 145 -8.98 -9.83 -10.23
N PRO A 146 -9.18 -10.60 -11.33
CA PRO A 146 -8.96 -10.11 -12.69
C PRO A 146 -9.65 -8.79 -12.96
N ASP A 147 -8.98 -7.91 -13.71
CA ASP A 147 -9.52 -6.61 -14.14
C ASP A 147 -9.97 -5.67 -13.00
N THR A 148 -9.51 -5.93 -11.77
CA THR A 148 -9.71 -5.06 -10.61
C THR A 148 -8.39 -4.69 -9.95
N THR A 149 -8.46 -3.76 -9.00
CA THR A 149 -7.37 -3.40 -8.09
C THR A 149 -7.58 -3.95 -6.68
N THR A 150 -8.54 -4.87 -6.51
CA THR A 150 -8.93 -5.40 -5.20
C THR A 150 -8.44 -6.84 -5.00
N PHE A 151 -8.01 -7.16 -3.79
CA PHE A 151 -7.57 -8.48 -3.38
C PHE A 151 -8.62 -9.12 -2.47
N TYR A 152 -8.97 -10.36 -2.80
CA TYR A 152 -9.97 -11.15 -2.08
C TYR A 152 -9.37 -12.44 -1.53
N PRO A 153 -9.98 -13.01 -0.47
CA PRO A 153 -9.61 -14.32 0.04
C PRO A 153 -9.76 -15.42 -1.03
N ALA A 154 -8.76 -16.29 -1.11
CA ALA A 154 -8.75 -17.41 -2.04
C ALA A 154 -7.96 -18.59 -1.48
N VAL A 155 -8.07 -19.73 -2.15
CA VAL A 155 -7.20 -20.90 -1.93
C VAL A 155 -6.37 -21.15 -3.19
N VAL A 156 -5.07 -21.39 -3.01
CA VAL A 156 -4.20 -21.84 -4.10
C VAL A 156 -4.55 -23.28 -4.45
N ILE A 157 -4.99 -23.53 -5.66
CA ILE A 157 -5.31 -24.88 -6.16
C ILE A 157 -4.23 -25.44 -7.10
N GLY A 158 -3.38 -24.57 -7.64
CA GLY A 158 -2.27 -24.99 -8.50
C GLY A 158 -1.32 -23.86 -8.88
N LYS A 159 -0.41 -24.16 -9.81
CA LYS A 159 0.53 -23.20 -10.39
C LYS A 159 0.69 -23.49 -11.88
N ARG A 160 0.88 -22.45 -12.68
CA ARG A 160 1.07 -22.54 -14.13
C ARG A 160 2.12 -21.53 -14.58
N MET A 161 2.92 -21.89 -15.57
CA MET A 161 3.83 -20.95 -16.22
C MET A 161 3.28 -20.62 -17.61
N VAL A 162 3.14 -19.34 -17.91
CA VAL A 162 2.66 -18.83 -19.21
C VAL A 162 3.60 -17.71 -19.63
N ASN A 163 4.19 -17.80 -20.82
CA ASN A 163 5.13 -16.79 -21.35
C ASN A 163 6.24 -16.42 -20.36
N ASN A 164 6.85 -17.42 -19.70
CA ASN A 164 7.88 -17.26 -18.64
C ASN A 164 7.42 -16.48 -17.38
N ILE A 165 6.12 -16.27 -17.21
CA ILE A 165 5.52 -15.66 -16.02
C ILE A 165 4.83 -16.77 -15.21
N TRP A 166 5.08 -16.77 -13.90
CA TRP A 166 4.43 -17.70 -12.97
C TRP A 166 3.07 -17.17 -12.53
N TYR A 167 2.05 -18.01 -12.67
CA TYR A 167 0.69 -17.81 -12.19
C TYR A 167 0.38 -18.81 -11.08
N SER A 168 -0.35 -18.36 -10.08
CA SER A 168 -1.07 -19.26 -9.16
C SER A 168 -2.46 -19.48 -9.74
N VAL A 169 -2.92 -20.72 -9.72
CA VAL A 169 -4.31 -21.05 -10.02
C VAL A 169 -5.05 -20.93 -8.69
N LEU A 170 -6.00 -20.02 -8.62
CA LEU A 170 -6.77 -19.71 -7.41
C LEU A 170 -8.23 -20.11 -7.57
N ARG A 171 -8.85 -20.47 -6.45
CA ARG A 171 -10.30 -20.49 -6.28
C ARG A 171 -10.67 -19.45 -5.22
N PHE A 172 -11.43 -18.44 -5.62
CA PHE A 172 -11.86 -17.36 -4.73
C PHE A 172 -12.98 -17.82 -3.79
N ASP A 173 -13.00 -17.25 -2.59
CA ASP A 173 -14.13 -17.40 -1.69
C ASP A 173 -15.33 -16.61 -2.21
N GLY A 174 -16.55 -17.14 -2.02
CA GLY A 174 -17.78 -16.46 -2.44
C GLY A 174 -18.04 -16.42 -3.95
N GLU A 175 -17.21 -17.12 -4.74
CA GLU A 175 -17.41 -17.26 -6.18
C GLU A 175 -18.69 -18.07 -6.48
N GLU A 176 -19.59 -17.50 -7.29
CA GLU A 176 -20.89 -18.10 -7.64
C GLU A 176 -20.73 -19.31 -8.57
N GLU A 177 -19.75 -19.24 -9.47
CA GLU A 177 -19.42 -20.34 -10.38
C GLU A 177 -18.63 -21.42 -9.63
N ILE A 178 -19.29 -22.55 -9.40
CA ILE A 178 -18.70 -23.71 -8.73
C ILE A 178 -17.44 -24.16 -9.49
N ASN A 179 -16.33 -24.28 -8.76
CA ASN A 179 -15.02 -24.70 -9.29
C ASN A 179 -14.39 -23.76 -10.32
N LYS A 180 -14.82 -22.49 -10.41
CA LYS A 180 -14.13 -21.53 -11.25
C LYS A 180 -12.68 -21.37 -10.79
N GLU A 181 -11.77 -21.59 -11.73
CA GLU A 181 -10.34 -21.42 -11.55
C GLU A 181 -9.90 -20.11 -12.16
N THR A 182 -9.09 -19.34 -11.42
CA THR A 182 -8.59 -18.05 -11.89
C THR A 182 -7.07 -18.04 -11.89
N LEU A 183 -6.47 -17.63 -13.00
CA LEU A 183 -5.02 -17.42 -13.10
C LEU A 183 -4.67 -16.04 -12.57
N VAL A 184 -3.88 -15.99 -11.51
CA VAL A 184 -3.38 -14.74 -10.92
C VAL A 184 -1.86 -14.77 -10.95
N GLU A 185 -1.22 -13.75 -11.52
CA GLU A 185 0.24 -13.66 -11.52
C GLU A 185 0.78 -13.75 -10.10
N ARG A 186 1.89 -14.47 -9.91
CA ARG A 186 2.44 -14.75 -8.59
C ARG A 186 2.67 -13.49 -7.75
N GLN A 187 3.07 -12.37 -8.37
CA GLN A 187 3.29 -11.11 -7.64
C GLN A 187 2.01 -10.58 -6.95
N TYR A 188 0.83 -10.87 -7.50
CA TYR A 188 -0.47 -10.44 -6.96
C TYR A 188 -1.15 -11.49 -6.07
N VAL A 189 -0.39 -12.49 -5.63
CA VAL A 189 -0.82 -13.44 -4.60
C VAL A 189 -0.06 -13.14 -3.33
N LEU A 190 -0.78 -12.87 -2.26
CA LEU A 190 -0.26 -12.41 -0.98
C LEU A 190 -0.63 -13.39 0.13
N LEU A 191 0.13 -13.35 1.21
CA LEU A 191 -0.21 -14.10 2.41
C LEU A 191 -1.58 -13.66 2.92
N PHE A 192 -2.38 -14.61 3.42
CA PHE A 192 -3.59 -14.26 4.14
C PHE A 192 -3.23 -13.80 5.56
N PRO A 193 -3.58 -12.56 5.97
CA PRO A 193 -3.34 -12.07 7.32
C PRO A 193 -4.00 -12.97 8.36
N LYS A 194 -3.20 -13.61 9.20
CA LYS A 194 -3.67 -14.34 10.39
C LYS A 194 -3.49 -13.45 11.62
N LYS A 195 -4.40 -13.58 12.60
CA LYS A 195 -4.28 -12.92 13.90
C LYS A 195 -3.03 -13.36 14.65
#